data_AF-A0AAD4J731-F1
#
_entry.id   AF-A0AAD4J731-F1
#
_cell.length_a   1.000
_cell.length_b   1.000
_cell.length_c   1.000
_cell.angle_alpha   90.00
_cell.angle_beta   90.00
_cell.angle_gamma   90.00
#
_symmetry.space_group_name_H-M   'P 1'
#
loop_
_entity.id
_entity.type
_entity.pdbx_description
1 polymer ?
#
loop_
_entity_poly.entity_id
_entity_poly.type
_entity_poly.pdbx_seq_one_letter_code
_entity_poly.pdbx_strand_id
1 'polypeptide(L)'
;MLFYMGTVSFDVVPVLKRRPTPGSVYRSPQLYAKLRPEMDSDNSSADAISTIWKHSYKVGEWKPCINKSSEGFPESNGYMFVEANGGLNQQRTSICNAVAVAGYLNATLVIPNFHYHSIWRDPSKFGEIYDEEFFVKTLENDVRVVRTIPGYIMERFDNNMSNVYNFRIKAWSSIKYYTDTVLPKLLEEKIIRISPFANRLSFDAPPAVQRLRCLANYQALRFSNPISSLSETLVGRMKKLSANNSGKYISVHLRFEEDMVAFSCCVYDGGDREKLDMDAAREIGWKGKFTKRGKVIRPGAIRLNGKCPLTPLEVGLMLRGMGFDKSTSIYLASGKIYDSDRYMAPLLEMFPLLQTKEMLASAEELAPFQNYSSRMAAIDYTVCLHSEVFVTTQGGNFLQFLLGHRRYLYGGHSRTIRPDKRKLALLFDNLNNGWKNFKRQMLNIRGHSDSKGMEMKRPNDSIYSFPCPDCMCKVNKTEDSRSSSASSAPAYD
;
A
#
# COMPACT_ATOMS: atom_id res chain seq x y z
N MET A 1 79.89 -23.63 20.51
CA MET A 1 78.50 -23.47 21.01
C MET A 1 78.12 -22.01 20.93
N LEU A 2 77.28 -21.66 19.98
CA LEU A 2 76.64 -20.34 19.87
C LEU A 2 75.16 -20.57 20.15
N PHE A 3 74.67 -20.00 21.26
CA PHE A 3 73.29 -20.15 21.71
C PHE A 3 72.35 -19.34 20.79
N TYR A 4 71.41 -20.06 20.18
CA TYR A 4 70.27 -19.51 19.43
C TYR A 4 69.26 -18.97 20.45
N MET A 5 69.10 -17.66 20.56
CA MET A 5 67.97 -17.05 21.27
C MET A 5 66.90 -16.65 20.25
N GLY A 6 65.84 -17.45 20.18
CA GLY A 6 64.67 -17.15 19.37
C GLY A 6 63.90 -15.96 19.91
N THR A 7 63.56 -15.01 19.03
CA THR A 7 62.65 -13.91 19.31
C THR A 7 61.21 -14.42 19.23
N VAL A 8 60.54 -14.52 20.38
CA VAL A 8 59.10 -14.77 20.45
C VAL A 8 58.37 -13.46 20.16
N SER A 9 57.65 -13.39 19.04
CA SER A 9 56.82 -12.23 18.70
C SER A 9 55.47 -12.33 19.43
N PHE A 10 55.26 -11.48 20.43
CA PHE A 10 53.98 -11.31 21.13
C PHE A 10 53.24 -10.08 20.57
N ASP A 11 52.81 -10.13 19.31
CA ASP A 11 51.83 -9.18 18.78
C ASP A 11 50.41 -9.68 19.07
N VAL A 12 50.02 -9.69 20.35
CA VAL A 12 48.61 -9.83 20.73
C VAL A 12 48.00 -8.43 20.71
N VAL A 13 47.60 -7.97 19.53
CA VAL A 13 46.76 -6.78 19.40
C VAL A 13 45.42 -7.07 20.10
N PRO A 14 45.00 -6.27 21.09
CA PRO A 14 43.71 -6.49 21.74
C PRO A 14 42.60 -6.31 20.71
N VAL A 15 41.83 -7.37 20.45
CA VAL A 15 40.58 -7.27 19.71
C VAL A 15 39.62 -6.44 20.56
N LEU A 16 39.59 -5.13 20.33
CA LEU A 16 38.58 -4.23 20.88
C LEU A 16 37.22 -4.67 20.33
N LYS A 17 36.54 -5.60 21.04
CA LYS A 17 35.13 -5.93 20.82
C LYS A 17 34.29 -4.71 21.21
N ARG A 18 34.23 -3.71 20.32
CA ARG A 18 33.32 -2.58 20.47
C ARG A 18 31.91 -3.15 20.59
N ARG A 19 31.22 -2.81 21.68
CA ARG A 19 29.82 -3.17 21.85
C ARG A 19 29.03 -2.60 20.66
N PRO A 20 28.17 -3.39 20.00
CA PRO A 20 27.31 -2.87 18.94
C PRO A 20 26.47 -1.70 19.45
N THR A 21 26.20 -0.73 18.57
CA THR A 21 25.31 0.39 18.89
C THR A 21 23.91 -0.15 19.24
N PRO A 22 23.25 0.31 20.32
CA PRO A 22 21.89 -0.12 20.65
C PRO A 22 20.94 0.07 19.47
N GLY A 23 20.16 -0.95 19.15
CA GLY A 23 19.24 -1.04 18.01
C GLY A 23 19.88 -1.47 16.69
N SER A 24 21.20 -1.60 16.62
CA SER A 24 21.90 -1.97 15.39
C SER A 24 21.91 -3.47 15.10
N VAL A 25 21.51 -4.29 16.08
CA VAL A 25 21.52 -5.76 15.97
C VAL A 25 20.09 -6.29 16.02
N TYR A 26 19.84 -7.36 15.29
CA TYR A 26 18.59 -8.10 15.39
C TYR A 26 18.65 -9.05 16.60
N ARG A 27 17.93 -8.69 17.68
CA ARG A 27 17.81 -9.51 18.91
C ARG A 27 16.36 -9.89 19.25
N SER A 28 15.47 -9.78 18.26
CA SER A 28 14.04 -9.98 18.45
C SER A 28 13.70 -11.39 18.96
N PRO A 29 14.37 -12.49 18.55
CA PRO A 29 14.15 -13.82 19.13
C PRO A 29 14.48 -13.90 20.64
N GLN A 30 15.59 -13.29 21.07
CA GLN A 30 15.98 -13.28 22.49
C GLN A 30 15.01 -12.44 23.32
N LEU A 31 14.56 -11.29 22.78
CA LEU A 31 13.55 -10.48 23.43
C LEU A 31 12.22 -11.23 23.52
N TYR A 32 11.80 -11.92 22.45
CA TYR A 32 10.58 -12.72 22.44
C TYR A 32 10.59 -13.78 23.54
N ALA A 33 11.66 -14.59 23.60
CA ALA A 33 11.82 -15.61 24.63
C ALA A 33 11.74 -15.03 26.05
N LYS A 34 12.32 -13.85 26.27
CA LYS A 34 12.29 -13.16 27.57
C LYS A 34 10.89 -12.63 27.93
N LEU A 35 10.20 -12.01 26.98
CA LEU A 35 8.90 -11.36 27.22
C LEU A 35 7.73 -12.34 27.25
N ARG A 36 7.87 -13.51 26.61
CA ARG A 36 6.78 -14.48 26.41
C ARG A 36 6.04 -14.88 27.69
N PRO A 37 6.70 -15.20 28.82
CA PRO A 37 5.98 -15.60 30.04
C PRO A 37 5.04 -14.51 30.56
N GLU A 38 5.56 -13.27 30.68
CA GLU A 38 4.75 -12.12 31.11
C GLU A 38 3.66 -11.79 30.09
N MET A 39 3.99 -11.84 28.79
CA MET A 39 3.08 -11.57 27.67
C MET A 39 1.90 -12.54 27.60
N ASP A 40 2.11 -13.83 27.88
CA ASP A 40 1.04 -14.84 27.86
C ASP A 40 0.21 -14.84 29.15
N SER A 41 0.76 -14.36 30.27
CA SER A 41 0.01 -14.15 31.53
C SER A 41 -0.81 -12.85 31.58
N ASP A 42 -0.61 -11.95 30.62
CA ASP A 42 -1.21 -10.62 30.64
C ASP A 42 -2.67 -10.61 30.15
N ASN A 43 -3.59 -10.65 31.11
CA ASN A 43 -5.03 -10.57 30.88
C ASN A 43 -5.57 -9.13 30.72
N SER A 44 -4.72 -8.10 30.81
CA SER A 44 -5.17 -6.71 30.61
C SER A 44 -5.40 -6.35 29.13
N SER A 45 -5.36 -7.34 28.21
CA SER A 45 -5.72 -7.17 26.80
C SER A 45 -7.22 -6.92 26.58
N ALA A 46 -8.10 -7.47 27.42
CA ALA A 46 -9.55 -7.37 27.25
C ALA A 46 -10.05 -5.90 27.22
N ASP A 47 -9.59 -5.07 28.15
CA ASP A 47 -9.92 -3.63 28.18
C ASP A 47 -9.30 -2.87 27.01
N ALA A 48 -8.08 -3.24 26.61
CA ALA A 48 -7.38 -2.62 25.48
C ALA A 48 -8.06 -2.94 24.14
N ILE A 49 -8.55 -4.17 23.93
CA ILE A 49 -9.29 -4.63 22.75
C ILE A 49 -10.65 -3.94 22.66
N SER A 50 -11.36 -3.79 23.78
CA SER A 50 -12.64 -3.05 23.80
C SER A 50 -12.48 -1.60 23.29
N THR A 51 -11.32 -0.99 23.57
CA THR A 51 -10.98 0.37 23.10
C THR A 51 -10.54 0.38 21.64
N ILE A 52 -9.86 -0.67 21.17
CA ILE A 52 -9.45 -0.84 19.75
C ILE A 52 -10.67 -0.95 18.84
N TRP A 53 -11.77 -1.55 19.29
CA TRP A 53 -12.97 -1.72 18.49
C TRP A 53 -13.98 -0.56 18.59
N LYS A 54 -13.81 0.32 19.58
CA LYS A 54 -14.63 1.53 19.75
C LYS A 54 -14.14 2.62 18.80
N HIS A 55 -15.07 3.27 18.10
CA HIS A 55 -14.77 4.43 17.26
C HIS A 55 -14.59 5.63 18.19
N SER A 56 -13.33 5.99 18.49
CA SER A 56 -12.98 7.03 19.46
C SER A 56 -13.06 8.46 18.89
N TYR A 57 -13.02 8.58 17.57
CA TYR A 57 -13.02 9.87 16.86
C TYR A 57 -14.33 10.07 16.13
N LYS A 58 -14.76 11.34 16.02
CA LYS A 58 -16.01 11.81 15.44
C LYS A 58 -16.27 11.23 14.05
N VAL A 59 -16.82 10.02 14.00
CA VAL A 59 -17.34 9.41 12.78
C VAL A 59 -18.36 10.39 12.21
N GLY A 60 -18.18 10.74 10.94
CA GLY A 60 -19.12 11.60 10.22
C GLY A 60 -18.78 13.09 10.21
N GLU A 61 -17.55 13.54 10.52
CA GLU A 61 -17.16 14.92 10.16
C GLU A 61 -17.07 15.10 8.65
N TRP A 62 -16.63 14.06 7.92
CA TRP A 62 -16.51 14.08 6.46
C TRP A 62 -17.37 13.01 5.81
N LYS A 63 -17.91 13.31 4.63
CA LYS A 63 -18.57 12.35 3.75
C LYS A 63 -17.99 12.42 2.34
N PRO A 64 -17.95 11.31 1.59
CA PRO A 64 -17.76 11.33 0.15
C PRO A 64 -18.64 12.39 -0.53
N CYS A 65 -18.02 13.30 -1.27
CA CYS A 65 -18.74 14.23 -2.13
C CYS A 65 -17.88 14.47 -3.37
N ILE A 66 -18.36 14.01 -4.52
CA ILE A 66 -17.71 14.29 -5.80
C ILE A 66 -18.85 14.68 -6.72
N ASN A 67 -18.93 15.97 -7.03
CA ASN A 67 -19.92 16.47 -7.96
C ASN A 67 -19.57 15.94 -9.35
N LYS A 68 -20.53 15.32 -10.02
CA LYS A 68 -20.42 14.98 -11.45
C LYS A 68 -20.86 16.18 -12.28
N SER A 69 -20.26 16.37 -13.44
CA SER A 69 -20.77 17.36 -14.39
C SER A 69 -22.16 16.93 -14.89
N SER A 70 -23.01 17.92 -15.19
CA SER A 70 -24.34 17.72 -15.76
C SER A 70 -24.46 18.25 -17.19
N GLU A 71 -23.39 18.86 -17.72
CA GLU A 71 -23.37 19.47 -19.05
C GLU A 71 -22.72 18.54 -20.08
N GLY A 72 -23.28 18.53 -21.30
CA GLY A 72 -22.70 17.83 -22.44
C GLY A 72 -21.41 18.46 -22.93
N PHE A 73 -20.51 17.66 -23.53
CA PHE A 73 -19.19 18.15 -23.91
C PHE A 73 -19.19 18.90 -25.24
N PRO A 74 -18.30 19.90 -25.38
CA PRO A 74 -17.86 20.35 -26.70
C PRO A 74 -17.10 19.24 -27.44
N GLU A 75 -16.87 19.45 -28.74
CA GLU A 75 -16.09 18.55 -29.60
C GLU A 75 -14.70 18.27 -29.01
N SER A 76 -14.15 17.09 -29.30
CA SER A 76 -12.85 16.66 -28.78
C SER A 76 -11.69 17.43 -29.37
N ASN A 77 -10.72 17.79 -28.51
CA ASN A 77 -9.42 18.28 -28.96
C ASN A 77 -8.56 17.17 -29.62
N GLY A 78 -8.86 15.89 -29.36
CA GLY A 78 -8.15 14.75 -29.95
C GLY A 78 -8.22 13.50 -29.07
N TYR A 79 -7.38 12.50 -29.37
CA TYR A 79 -7.28 11.22 -28.67
C TYR A 79 -5.98 11.13 -27.88
N MET A 80 -6.08 10.78 -26.60
CA MET A 80 -4.93 10.57 -25.73
C MET A 80 -4.77 9.08 -25.41
N PHE A 81 -3.70 8.48 -25.92
CA PHE A 81 -3.31 7.10 -25.62
C PHE A 81 -2.24 7.09 -24.52
N VAL A 82 -2.51 6.38 -23.42
CA VAL A 82 -1.62 6.35 -22.25
C VAL A 82 -1.18 4.93 -21.95
N GLU A 83 0.11 4.76 -21.69
CA GLU A 83 0.67 3.50 -21.17
C GLU A 83 0.92 3.62 -19.65
N ALA A 84 0.07 2.92 -18.89
CA ALA A 84 0.20 2.79 -17.46
C ALA A 84 1.26 1.73 -17.15
N ASN A 85 2.27 2.13 -16.36
CA ASN A 85 3.45 1.32 -16.06
C ASN A 85 3.52 0.96 -14.58
N GLY A 86 4.14 -0.18 -14.28
CA GLY A 86 4.36 -0.65 -12.91
C GLY A 86 3.27 -1.61 -12.43
N GLY A 87 3.24 -1.88 -11.12
CA GLY A 87 2.27 -2.79 -10.49
C GLY A 87 0.91 -2.12 -10.27
N LEU A 88 -0.07 -2.90 -9.79
CA LEU A 88 -1.48 -2.49 -9.61
C LEU A 88 -1.67 -1.02 -9.15
N ASN A 89 -1.05 -0.62 -8.05
CA ASN A 89 -1.23 0.72 -7.46
C ASN A 89 -0.52 1.84 -8.26
N GLN A 90 0.56 1.52 -8.98
CA GLN A 90 1.20 2.46 -9.92
C GLN A 90 0.34 2.66 -11.17
N GLN A 91 -0.24 1.57 -11.67
CA GLN A 91 -1.21 1.63 -12.77
C GLN A 91 -2.42 2.47 -12.35
N ARG A 92 -2.99 2.23 -11.15
CA ARG A 92 -4.09 3.03 -10.59
C ARG A 92 -3.80 4.53 -10.58
N THR A 93 -2.60 4.92 -10.12
CA THR A 93 -2.14 6.33 -10.17
C THR A 93 -2.12 6.88 -11.59
N SER A 94 -1.58 6.09 -12.53
CA SER A 94 -1.42 6.49 -13.93
C SER A 94 -2.78 6.69 -14.59
N ILE A 95 -3.74 5.79 -14.33
CA ILE A 95 -5.11 5.88 -14.84
C ILE A 95 -5.80 7.13 -14.29
N CYS A 96 -5.77 7.36 -12.98
CA CYS A 96 -6.41 8.53 -12.36
C CYS A 96 -5.83 9.85 -12.90
N ASN A 97 -4.51 9.91 -13.09
CA ASN A 97 -3.87 11.07 -13.71
C ASN A 97 -4.25 11.21 -15.20
N ALA A 98 -4.42 10.11 -15.93
CA ALA A 98 -4.80 10.14 -17.34
C ALA A 98 -6.23 10.67 -17.51
N VAL A 99 -7.17 10.23 -16.67
CA VAL A 99 -8.54 10.78 -16.63
C VAL A 99 -8.49 12.28 -16.34
N ALA A 100 -7.72 12.70 -15.35
CA ALA A 100 -7.63 14.11 -14.96
C ALA A 100 -7.03 14.99 -16.06
N VAL A 101 -5.97 14.54 -16.74
CA VAL A 101 -5.38 15.25 -17.89
C VAL A 101 -6.35 15.28 -19.07
N ALA A 102 -6.98 14.15 -19.40
CA ALA A 102 -7.91 14.06 -20.52
C ALA A 102 -9.09 15.03 -20.35
N GLY A 103 -9.73 15.02 -19.17
CA GLY A 103 -10.82 15.94 -18.89
C GLY A 103 -10.38 17.40 -18.89
N TYR A 104 -9.21 17.71 -18.31
CA TYR A 104 -8.69 19.08 -18.31
C TYR A 104 -8.32 19.60 -19.71
N LEU A 105 -7.86 18.73 -20.61
CA LEU A 105 -7.54 19.08 -21.99
C LEU A 105 -8.73 18.90 -22.94
N ASN A 106 -9.93 18.56 -22.46
CA ASN A 106 -11.10 18.21 -23.29
C ASN A 106 -10.77 17.14 -24.37
N ALA A 107 -9.91 16.20 -24.03
CA ALA A 107 -9.47 15.11 -24.90
C ALA A 107 -10.30 13.84 -24.68
N THR A 108 -10.42 13.02 -25.72
CA THR A 108 -10.93 11.65 -25.61
C THR A 108 -9.82 10.75 -25.08
N LEU A 109 -10.03 10.14 -23.91
CA LEU A 109 -9.12 9.14 -23.35
C LEU A 109 -9.36 7.79 -24.02
N VAL A 110 -8.31 7.17 -24.54
CA VAL A 110 -8.34 5.75 -24.90
C VAL A 110 -8.10 4.94 -23.63
N ILE A 111 -8.84 3.83 -23.44
CA ILE A 111 -8.66 2.94 -22.27
C ILE A 111 -7.16 2.70 -22.02
N PRO A 112 -6.65 3.06 -20.81
CA PRO A 112 -5.23 3.00 -20.55
C PRO A 112 -4.65 1.61 -20.77
N ASN A 113 -3.60 1.53 -21.59
CA ASN A 113 -2.95 0.28 -21.90
C ASN A 113 -1.95 -0.11 -20.80
N PHE A 114 -1.96 -1.37 -20.40
CA PHE A 114 -1.01 -1.90 -19.42
C PHE A 114 0.18 -2.53 -20.14
N HIS A 115 1.35 -1.94 -19.93
CA HIS A 115 2.59 -2.48 -20.50
C HIS A 115 3.08 -3.65 -19.65
N TYR A 116 3.43 -4.77 -20.30
CA TYR A 116 4.04 -5.91 -19.61
C TYR A 116 5.36 -5.47 -18.98
N HIS A 117 5.51 -5.74 -17.68
CA HIS A 117 6.70 -5.35 -16.93
C HIS A 117 7.38 -6.59 -16.37
N SER A 118 8.68 -6.76 -16.67
CA SER A 118 9.47 -7.96 -16.33
C SER A 118 9.54 -8.27 -14.82
N ILE A 119 9.37 -7.26 -13.97
CA ILE A 119 9.30 -7.40 -12.51
C ILE A 119 7.97 -8.00 -12.06
N TRP A 120 6.84 -7.50 -12.56
CA TRP A 120 5.51 -7.91 -12.11
C TRP A 120 5.00 -9.15 -12.85
N ARG A 121 5.55 -9.40 -14.05
CA ARG A 121 5.26 -10.53 -14.94
C ARG A 121 3.77 -10.77 -15.19
N ASP A 122 2.96 -9.73 -15.06
CA ASP A 122 1.51 -9.79 -15.20
C ASP A 122 1.11 -9.23 -16.58
N PRO A 123 0.57 -10.06 -17.49
CA PRO A 123 0.14 -9.63 -18.81
C PRO A 123 -1.28 -9.05 -18.84
N SER A 124 -1.94 -8.92 -17.69
CA SER A 124 -3.34 -8.49 -17.61
C SER A 124 -3.59 -7.16 -18.32
N LYS A 125 -4.74 -7.08 -18.97
CA LYS A 125 -5.29 -5.87 -19.59
C LYS A 125 -6.22 -5.14 -18.64
N PHE A 126 -6.64 -3.93 -19.04
CA PHE A 126 -7.50 -3.07 -18.24
C PHE A 126 -8.76 -3.79 -17.75
N GLY A 127 -9.56 -4.35 -18.67
CA GLY A 127 -10.83 -5.03 -18.37
C GLY A 127 -10.69 -6.30 -17.52
N GLU A 128 -9.49 -6.86 -17.41
CA GLU A 128 -9.26 -8.04 -16.58
C GLU A 128 -9.00 -7.69 -15.11
N ILE A 129 -8.55 -6.46 -14.83
CA ILE A 129 -8.31 -5.95 -13.48
C ILE A 129 -9.46 -5.04 -13.02
N TYR A 130 -9.96 -4.17 -13.90
CA TYR A 130 -10.98 -3.18 -13.60
C TYR A 130 -12.24 -3.42 -14.45
N ASP A 131 -13.39 -3.04 -13.92
CA ASP A 131 -14.64 -3.05 -14.67
C ASP A 131 -14.63 -1.93 -15.71
N GLU A 132 -14.37 -2.29 -16.97
CA GLU A 132 -14.23 -1.35 -18.08
C GLU A 132 -15.54 -0.64 -18.41
N GLU A 133 -16.66 -1.36 -18.42
CA GLU A 133 -17.96 -0.79 -18.77
C GLU A 133 -18.41 0.20 -17.70
N PHE A 134 -18.24 -0.17 -16.44
CA PHE A 134 -18.51 0.71 -15.32
C PHE A 134 -17.61 1.95 -15.33
N PHE A 135 -16.33 1.79 -15.68
CA PHE A 135 -15.37 2.89 -15.79
C PHE A 135 -15.79 3.90 -16.86
N VAL A 136 -16.12 3.43 -18.07
CA VAL A 136 -16.58 4.29 -19.18
C VAL A 136 -17.88 5.00 -18.80
N LYS A 137 -18.86 4.26 -18.30
CA LYS A 137 -20.17 4.81 -17.90
C LYS A 137 -20.06 5.85 -16.79
N THR A 138 -19.22 5.60 -15.78
CA THR A 138 -19.09 6.53 -14.64
C THR A 138 -18.46 7.86 -15.03
N LEU A 139 -17.60 7.86 -16.04
CA LEU A 139 -16.91 9.05 -16.54
C LEU A 139 -17.66 9.76 -17.67
N GLU A 140 -18.79 9.22 -18.15
CA GLU A 140 -19.45 9.64 -19.38
C GLU A 140 -19.83 11.11 -19.44
N ASN A 141 -19.99 11.80 -18.30
CA ASN A 141 -20.31 13.24 -18.26
C ASN A 141 -19.09 14.12 -17.91
N ASP A 142 -17.96 13.51 -17.58
CA ASP A 142 -16.74 14.22 -17.14
C ASP A 142 -15.55 14.05 -18.10
N VAL A 143 -15.40 12.89 -18.75
CA VAL A 143 -14.33 12.58 -19.71
C VAL A 143 -14.85 11.60 -20.76
N ARG A 144 -14.68 11.92 -22.05
CA ARG A 144 -14.95 10.96 -23.14
C ARG A 144 -13.94 9.83 -23.10
N VAL A 145 -14.41 8.59 -22.93
CA VAL A 145 -13.55 7.40 -22.91
C VAL A 145 -13.95 6.43 -24.03
N VAL A 146 -12.97 5.96 -24.79
CA VAL A 146 -13.17 4.99 -25.88
C VAL A 146 -12.24 3.79 -25.73
N ARG A 147 -12.67 2.63 -26.22
CA ARG A 147 -11.88 1.39 -26.21
C ARG A 147 -10.70 1.44 -27.17
N THR A 148 -10.95 1.95 -28.38
CA THR A 148 -9.97 2.01 -29.47
C THR A 148 -10.03 3.37 -30.15
N ILE A 149 -8.94 3.73 -30.82
CA ILE A 149 -8.90 4.91 -31.68
C ILE A 149 -9.66 4.57 -32.97
N PRO A 150 -10.48 5.49 -33.52
CA PRO A 150 -11.13 5.27 -34.80
C PRO A 150 -10.14 4.96 -35.93
N GLY A 151 -10.49 3.99 -36.79
CA GLY A 151 -9.61 3.51 -37.87
C GLY A 151 -9.14 4.63 -38.81
N TYR A 152 -10.05 5.50 -39.24
CA TYR A 152 -9.74 6.63 -40.13
C TYR A 152 -8.68 7.60 -39.56
N ILE A 153 -8.54 7.69 -38.22
CA ILE A 153 -7.50 8.50 -37.58
C ILE A 153 -6.15 7.79 -37.64
N MET A 154 -6.15 6.48 -37.40
CA MET A 154 -4.95 5.63 -37.38
C MET A 154 -4.39 5.35 -38.77
N GLU A 155 -5.21 5.43 -39.83
CA GLU A 155 -4.75 5.33 -41.23
C GLU A 155 -3.67 6.37 -41.56
N ARG A 156 -3.77 7.59 -40.97
CA ARG A 156 -2.74 8.64 -41.12
C ARG A 156 -1.38 8.26 -40.52
N PHE A 157 -1.33 7.17 -39.75
CA PHE A 157 -0.13 6.65 -39.08
C PHE A 157 0.17 5.21 -39.49
N ASP A 158 -0.28 4.78 -40.68
CA ASP A 158 -0.12 3.41 -41.21
C ASP A 158 -0.66 2.33 -40.27
N ASN A 159 -1.69 2.67 -39.48
CA ASN A 159 -2.23 1.82 -38.42
C ASN A 159 -1.19 1.37 -37.38
N ASN A 160 -0.09 2.11 -37.23
CA ASN A 160 1.02 1.77 -36.35
C ASN A 160 1.20 2.80 -35.22
N MET A 161 0.97 2.35 -33.98
CA MET A 161 1.12 3.18 -32.77
C MET A 161 2.55 3.70 -32.53
N SER A 162 3.55 3.13 -33.21
CA SER A 162 4.94 3.61 -33.15
C SER A 162 5.16 4.89 -33.95
N ASN A 163 4.31 5.15 -34.95
CA ASN A 163 4.36 6.35 -35.79
C ASN A 163 3.66 7.55 -35.12
N VAL A 164 2.83 7.30 -34.12
CA VAL A 164 2.16 8.35 -33.33
C VAL A 164 3.18 9.08 -32.44
N TYR A 165 3.09 10.41 -32.40
CA TYR A 165 3.96 11.24 -31.58
C TYR A 165 3.91 10.84 -30.09
N ASN A 166 5.05 10.41 -29.55
CA ASN A 166 5.17 9.94 -28.17
C ASN A 166 5.78 11.01 -27.24
N PHE A 167 4.98 11.49 -26.29
CA PHE A 167 5.43 12.36 -25.22
C PHE A 167 6.19 11.61 -24.12
N ARG A 168 7.42 12.03 -23.88
CA ARG A 168 8.21 11.64 -22.69
C ARG A 168 8.14 12.72 -21.61
N ILE A 169 7.05 12.71 -20.87
CA ILE A 169 6.77 13.73 -19.84
C ILE A 169 7.69 13.56 -18.63
N LYS A 170 8.21 14.67 -18.09
CA LYS A 170 9.02 14.68 -16.87
C LYS A 170 8.17 14.26 -15.67
N ALA A 171 8.76 13.55 -14.70
CA ALA A 171 8.04 13.18 -13.48
C ALA A 171 7.55 14.44 -12.75
N TRP A 172 6.33 14.39 -12.22
CA TRP A 172 5.70 15.50 -11.51
C TRP A 172 5.55 16.77 -12.34
N SER A 173 5.27 16.67 -13.64
CA SER A 173 5.00 17.84 -14.48
C SER A 173 3.72 18.54 -14.02
N SER A 174 3.73 19.87 -14.05
CA SER A 174 2.57 20.69 -13.66
C SER A 174 1.44 20.55 -14.67
N ILE A 175 0.19 20.85 -14.26
CA ILE A 175 -0.92 20.86 -15.22
C ILE A 175 -0.68 21.87 -16.37
N LYS A 176 0.02 22.98 -16.08
CA LYS A 176 0.35 24.01 -17.08
C LYS A 176 1.22 23.46 -18.21
N TYR A 177 2.14 22.54 -17.94
CA TYR A 177 2.90 21.84 -19.00
C TYR A 177 1.99 21.12 -20.00
N TYR A 178 0.89 20.53 -19.52
CA TYR A 178 -0.06 19.86 -20.40
C TYR A 178 -0.79 20.86 -21.29
N THR A 179 -1.16 22.03 -20.78
CA THR A 179 -1.78 23.10 -21.58
C THR A 179 -0.79 23.72 -22.56
N ASP A 180 0.43 24.04 -22.12
CA ASP A 180 1.39 24.80 -22.91
C ASP A 180 2.14 23.94 -23.94
N THR A 181 2.28 22.64 -23.69
CA THR A 181 3.12 21.75 -24.52
C THR A 181 2.36 20.57 -25.10
N VAL A 182 1.49 19.92 -24.32
CA VAL A 182 0.79 18.71 -24.78
C VAL A 182 -0.42 19.06 -25.66
N LEU A 183 -1.21 20.06 -25.27
CA LEU A 183 -2.41 20.46 -25.98
C LEU A 183 -2.15 20.97 -27.42
N PRO A 184 -1.14 21.82 -27.70
CA PRO A 184 -0.88 22.27 -29.07
C PRO A 184 -0.58 21.08 -30.00
N LYS A 185 0.22 20.12 -29.53
CA LYS A 185 0.54 18.92 -30.32
C LYS A 185 -0.66 17.99 -30.48
N LEU A 186 -1.51 17.89 -29.46
CA LEU A 186 -2.77 17.15 -29.54
C LEU A 186 -3.68 17.73 -30.62
N LEU A 187 -3.80 19.06 -30.69
CA LEU A 187 -4.64 19.72 -31.70
C LEU A 187 -4.11 19.53 -33.12
N GLU A 188 -2.78 19.54 -33.29
CA GLU A 188 -2.08 19.31 -34.55
C GLU A 188 -2.25 17.87 -35.05
N GLU A 189 -1.87 16.89 -34.23
CA GLU A 189 -1.83 15.47 -34.63
C GLU A 189 -3.18 14.77 -34.51
N LYS A 190 -4.12 15.33 -33.71
CA LYS A 190 -5.37 14.72 -33.24
C LYS A 190 -5.24 13.44 -32.44
N ILE A 191 -4.05 12.85 -32.37
CA ILE A 191 -3.71 11.70 -31.54
C ILE A 191 -2.31 11.88 -30.96
N ILE A 192 -2.19 11.62 -29.66
CA ILE A 192 -0.90 11.59 -28.98
C ILE A 192 -0.76 10.30 -28.16
N ARG A 193 0.48 9.86 -28.03
CA ARG A 193 0.87 8.78 -27.13
C ARG A 193 1.66 9.35 -25.97
N ILE A 194 1.42 8.86 -24.76
CA ILE A 194 2.23 9.21 -23.59
C ILE A 194 2.73 7.93 -22.93
N SER A 195 4.01 7.61 -23.18
CA SER A 195 4.68 6.45 -22.58
C SER A 195 6.13 6.74 -22.19
N PRO A 196 6.54 6.44 -20.94
CA PRO A 196 5.76 5.86 -19.84
C PRO A 196 5.02 6.90 -18.98
N PHE A 197 3.81 6.59 -18.49
CA PHE A 197 2.96 7.53 -17.72
C PHE A 197 2.89 7.31 -16.20
N ALA A 198 3.97 6.87 -15.56
CA ALA A 198 4.03 6.75 -14.10
C ALA A 198 4.38 8.09 -13.43
N ASN A 199 3.55 8.59 -12.52
CA ASN A 199 3.77 9.82 -11.73
C ASN A 199 4.13 11.06 -12.57
N ARG A 200 3.44 11.25 -13.71
CA ARG A 200 3.72 12.34 -14.66
C ARG A 200 2.96 13.64 -14.42
N LEU A 201 1.97 13.63 -13.53
CA LEU A 201 1.20 14.82 -13.12
C LEU A 201 1.48 15.15 -11.64
N SER A 202 1.80 16.40 -11.35
CA SER A 202 2.08 16.92 -10.00
C SER A 202 0.85 16.87 -9.06
N PHE A 203 1.07 16.96 -7.74
CA PHE A 203 0.00 16.92 -6.73
C PHE A 203 -0.62 18.28 -6.39
N ASP A 204 -0.02 19.38 -6.86
CA ASP A 204 -0.45 20.76 -6.69
C ASP A 204 -1.41 21.24 -7.80
N ALA A 205 -2.00 20.30 -8.55
CA ALA A 205 -2.98 20.60 -9.59
C ALA A 205 -4.24 21.30 -9.03
N PRO A 206 -4.92 22.15 -9.85
CA PRO A 206 -6.07 22.94 -9.41
C PRO A 206 -7.29 22.07 -9.09
N PRO A 207 -8.29 22.61 -8.35
CA PRO A 207 -9.45 21.84 -7.87
C PRO A 207 -10.19 21.05 -8.95
N ALA A 208 -10.34 21.58 -10.16
CA ALA A 208 -10.98 20.89 -11.28
C ALA A 208 -10.26 19.58 -11.67
N VAL A 209 -8.93 19.59 -11.64
CA VAL A 209 -8.09 18.40 -11.94
C VAL A 209 -8.13 17.41 -10.78
N GLN A 210 -8.11 17.91 -9.54
CA GLN A 210 -8.21 17.06 -8.35
C GLN A 210 -9.58 16.36 -8.30
N ARG A 211 -10.67 17.06 -8.63
CA ARG A 211 -12.02 16.49 -8.74
C ARG A 211 -12.04 15.28 -9.67
N LEU A 212 -11.41 15.38 -10.85
CA LEU A 212 -11.32 14.28 -11.81
C LEU A 212 -10.47 13.11 -11.28
N ARG A 213 -9.38 13.38 -10.54
CA ARG A 213 -8.62 12.33 -9.86
C ARG A 213 -9.47 11.61 -8.81
N CYS A 214 -10.26 12.36 -8.02
CA CYS A 214 -11.17 11.79 -7.04
C CYS A 214 -12.23 10.91 -7.70
N LEU A 215 -12.88 11.43 -8.75
CA LEU A 215 -13.90 10.72 -9.52
C LEU A 215 -13.34 9.41 -10.08
N ALA A 216 -12.19 9.47 -10.75
CA ALA A 216 -11.52 8.31 -11.29
C ALA A 216 -11.17 7.28 -10.20
N ASN A 217 -10.55 7.73 -9.10
CA ASN A 217 -9.99 6.84 -8.10
C ASN A 217 -11.04 6.15 -7.20
N TYR A 218 -12.08 6.89 -6.79
CA TYR A 218 -13.02 6.45 -5.77
C TYR A 218 -14.39 6.06 -6.33
N GLN A 219 -14.76 6.54 -7.52
CA GLN A 219 -16.02 6.18 -8.15
C GLN A 219 -15.81 5.26 -9.36
N ALA A 220 -15.07 5.72 -10.38
CA ALA A 220 -14.99 5.03 -11.67
C ALA A 220 -14.14 3.75 -11.65
N LEU A 221 -13.02 3.73 -10.93
CA LEU A 221 -12.16 2.56 -10.84
C LEU A 221 -12.67 1.57 -9.78
N ARG A 222 -13.31 0.51 -10.27
CA ARG A 222 -13.71 -0.66 -9.50
C ARG A 222 -13.05 -1.90 -10.08
N PHE A 223 -12.74 -2.89 -9.24
CA PHE A 223 -12.17 -4.14 -9.73
C PHE A 223 -13.20 -4.92 -10.56
N SER A 224 -12.72 -5.70 -11.52
CA SER A 224 -13.55 -6.56 -12.36
C SER A 224 -14.37 -7.56 -11.52
N ASN A 225 -15.50 -8.01 -12.03
CA ASN A 225 -16.41 -8.91 -11.31
C ASN A 225 -15.72 -10.18 -10.76
N PRO A 226 -14.82 -10.88 -11.48
CA PRO A 226 -14.11 -12.03 -10.92
C PRO A 226 -13.29 -11.68 -9.67
N ILE A 227 -12.58 -10.55 -9.68
CA ILE A 227 -11.77 -10.10 -8.55
C ILE A 227 -12.67 -9.67 -7.39
N SER A 228 -13.67 -8.84 -7.66
CA SER A 228 -14.59 -8.30 -6.65
C SER A 228 -15.37 -9.42 -5.95
N SER A 229 -15.92 -10.37 -6.70
CA SER A 229 -16.70 -11.49 -6.16
C SER A 229 -15.88 -12.37 -5.21
N LEU A 230 -14.66 -12.77 -5.61
CA LEU A 230 -13.77 -13.53 -4.73
C LEU A 230 -13.36 -12.70 -3.51
N SER A 231 -13.02 -11.43 -3.70
CA SER A 231 -12.62 -10.54 -2.61
C SER A 231 -13.72 -10.38 -1.56
N GLU A 232 -14.96 -10.16 -1.98
CA GLU A 232 -16.13 -10.05 -1.11
C GLU A 232 -16.39 -11.36 -0.36
N THR A 233 -16.23 -12.49 -1.04
CA THR A 233 -16.30 -13.82 -0.43
C THR A 233 -15.25 -13.97 0.69
N LEU A 234 -14.00 -13.58 0.45
CA LEU A 234 -12.95 -13.62 1.46
C LEU A 234 -13.21 -12.67 2.63
N VAL A 235 -13.74 -11.47 2.36
CA VAL A 235 -14.18 -10.55 3.42
C VAL A 235 -15.28 -11.20 4.26
N GLY A 236 -16.27 -11.85 3.63
CA GLY A 236 -17.34 -12.57 4.32
C GLY A 236 -16.80 -13.71 5.21
N ARG A 237 -15.84 -14.49 4.70
CA ARG A 237 -15.17 -15.56 5.47
C ARG A 237 -14.39 -15.00 6.66
N MET A 238 -13.63 -13.91 6.47
CA MET A 238 -12.95 -13.23 7.57
C MET A 238 -13.91 -12.72 8.64
N LYS A 239 -15.03 -12.09 8.24
CA LYS A 239 -16.06 -11.64 9.18
C LYS A 239 -16.68 -12.80 9.94
N LYS A 240 -16.95 -13.93 9.28
CA LYS A 240 -17.48 -15.14 9.92
C LYS A 240 -16.51 -15.73 10.93
N LEU A 241 -15.22 -15.86 10.58
CA LEU A 241 -14.18 -16.31 11.51
C LEU A 241 -14.00 -15.36 12.70
N SER A 242 -14.37 -14.10 12.53
CA SER A 242 -14.25 -13.04 13.54
C SER A 242 -15.56 -12.77 14.28
N ALA A 243 -16.52 -13.69 14.27
CA ALA A 243 -17.84 -13.52 14.89
C ALA A 243 -17.75 -13.12 16.37
N ASN A 244 -16.79 -13.68 17.12
CA ASN A 244 -16.55 -13.35 18.53
C ASN A 244 -16.16 -11.88 18.77
N ASN A 245 -15.67 -11.20 17.73
CA ASN A 245 -15.32 -9.78 17.75
C ASN A 245 -16.31 -8.95 16.91
N SER A 246 -17.58 -9.37 16.80
CA SER A 246 -18.61 -8.71 15.97
C SER A 246 -18.22 -8.60 14.49
N GLY A 247 -17.50 -9.60 13.98
CA GLY A 247 -16.99 -9.63 12.61
C GLY A 247 -15.76 -8.75 12.37
N LYS A 248 -15.19 -8.16 13.43
CA LYS A 248 -14.06 -7.25 13.32
C LYS A 248 -12.73 -8.00 13.27
N TYR A 249 -11.88 -7.62 12.32
CA TYR A 249 -10.55 -8.21 12.16
C TYR A 249 -9.51 -7.14 11.82
N ILE A 250 -8.24 -7.50 11.97
CA ILE A 250 -7.14 -6.65 11.53
C ILE A 250 -6.52 -7.22 10.27
N SER A 251 -6.01 -6.34 9.41
CA SER A 251 -5.23 -6.74 8.24
C SER A 251 -3.80 -6.25 8.36
N VAL A 252 -2.84 -7.11 8.03
CA VAL A 252 -1.40 -6.82 8.08
C VAL A 252 -0.84 -6.93 6.68
N HIS A 253 -0.35 -5.82 6.13
CA HIS A 253 0.46 -5.83 4.92
C HIS A 253 1.94 -5.99 5.29
N LEU A 254 2.47 -7.19 5.05
CA LEU A 254 3.81 -7.61 5.42
C LEU A 254 4.72 -7.69 4.19
N ARG A 255 5.76 -6.85 4.17
CA ARG A 255 6.82 -6.87 3.14
C ARG A 255 8.09 -7.53 3.64
N PHE A 256 8.09 -8.86 3.73
CA PHE A 256 9.23 -9.69 4.12
C PHE A 256 9.58 -10.75 3.06
N GLU A 257 9.41 -10.40 1.79
CA GLU A 257 9.77 -11.24 0.65
C GLU A 257 11.26 -11.15 0.32
N GLU A 258 11.78 -12.16 -0.37
CA GLU A 258 13.22 -12.29 -0.69
C GLU A 258 13.81 -11.03 -1.35
N ASP A 259 13.11 -10.42 -2.29
CA ASP A 259 13.53 -9.19 -2.96
C ASP A 259 13.73 -8.05 -1.96
N MET A 260 12.81 -7.91 -1.02
CA MET A 260 12.81 -6.85 -0.02
C MET A 260 13.90 -7.08 1.04
N VAL A 261 14.06 -8.32 1.50
CA VAL A 261 15.12 -8.72 2.44
C VAL A 261 16.50 -8.48 1.79
N ALA A 262 16.72 -8.98 0.58
CA ALA A 262 17.97 -8.84 -0.17
C ALA A 262 18.32 -7.37 -0.44
N PHE A 263 17.35 -6.58 -0.93
CA PHE A 263 17.55 -5.17 -1.24
C PHE A 263 17.90 -4.32 -0.01
N SER A 264 17.29 -4.64 1.13
CA SER A 264 17.48 -3.89 2.37
C SER A 264 18.91 -3.97 2.90
N CYS A 265 19.66 -5.03 2.55
CA CYS A 265 20.99 -5.32 3.09
C CYS A 265 21.03 -5.41 4.63
N CYS A 266 19.89 -5.74 5.24
CA CYS A 266 19.80 -6.03 6.65
C CYS A 266 20.29 -7.46 6.94
N VAL A 267 20.65 -7.70 8.19
CA VAL A 267 21.11 -9.00 8.68
C VAL A 267 20.19 -9.39 9.83
N TYR A 268 19.61 -10.58 9.76
CA TYR A 268 18.76 -11.18 10.77
C TYR A 268 19.51 -12.35 11.43
N ASP A 269 18.81 -13.41 11.82
CA ASP A 269 19.36 -14.56 12.55
C ASP A 269 19.64 -15.77 11.64
N GLY A 270 19.60 -15.60 10.31
CA GLY A 270 19.87 -16.67 9.35
C GLY A 270 21.34 -17.06 9.15
N GLY A 271 22.28 -16.33 9.74
CA GLY A 271 23.71 -16.64 9.71
C GLY A 271 24.33 -16.59 8.30
N ASP A 272 25.36 -17.40 8.07
CA ASP A 272 26.09 -17.40 6.80
C ASP A 272 25.22 -17.84 5.61
N ARG A 273 24.23 -18.71 5.86
CA ARG A 273 23.28 -19.14 4.83
C ARG A 273 22.44 -17.96 4.32
N GLU A 274 21.81 -17.21 5.22
CA GLU A 274 21.07 -15.99 4.83
C GLU A 274 21.97 -15.01 4.08
N LYS A 275 23.21 -14.83 4.54
CA LYS A 275 24.15 -13.94 3.86
C LYS A 275 24.39 -14.36 2.41
N LEU A 276 24.67 -15.65 2.17
CA LEU A 276 24.88 -16.21 0.83
C LEU A 276 23.62 -16.08 -0.04
N ASP A 277 22.46 -16.44 0.48
CA ASP A 277 21.18 -16.34 -0.22
C ASP A 277 20.90 -14.89 -0.64
N MET A 278 21.09 -13.94 0.27
CA MET A 278 20.85 -12.52 0.02
C MET A 278 21.89 -11.91 -0.92
N ASP A 279 23.14 -12.37 -0.90
CA ASP A 279 24.16 -11.97 -1.89
C ASP A 279 23.80 -12.46 -3.29
N ALA A 280 23.38 -13.73 -3.42
CA ALA A 280 22.92 -14.29 -4.70
C ALA A 280 21.69 -13.55 -5.24
N ALA A 281 20.67 -13.33 -4.41
CA ALA A 281 19.47 -12.57 -4.78
C ALA A 281 19.80 -11.13 -5.20
N ARG A 282 20.77 -10.48 -4.52
CA ARG A 282 21.25 -9.14 -4.89
C ARG A 282 21.90 -9.10 -6.27
N GLU A 283 22.73 -10.09 -6.58
CA GLU A 283 23.41 -10.16 -7.87
C GLU A 283 22.44 -10.46 -9.02
N ILE A 284 21.49 -11.39 -8.82
CA ILE A 284 20.44 -11.70 -9.80
C ILE A 284 19.55 -10.48 -10.06
N GLY A 285 19.06 -9.82 -9.00
CA GLY A 285 18.05 -8.77 -9.10
C GLY A 285 18.59 -7.41 -9.55
N TRP A 286 19.82 -7.05 -9.17
CA TRP A 286 20.36 -5.70 -9.40
C TRP A 286 21.76 -5.64 -10.02
N LYS A 287 22.30 -6.77 -10.49
CA LYS A 287 23.51 -6.87 -11.33
C LYS A 287 24.66 -5.95 -10.90
N GLY A 288 25.38 -6.33 -9.85
CA GLY A 288 26.54 -5.58 -9.38
C GLY A 288 26.24 -4.26 -8.65
N LYS A 289 24.97 -3.85 -8.51
CA LYS A 289 24.60 -2.60 -7.80
C LYS A 289 25.13 -2.54 -6.37
N PHE A 290 25.24 -3.67 -5.70
CA PHE A 290 25.64 -3.76 -4.29
C PHE A 290 27.13 -4.05 -4.10
N THR A 291 27.81 -4.54 -5.14
CA THR A 291 29.23 -4.90 -5.15
C THR A 291 30.13 -3.88 -5.87
N LYS A 292 29.58 -2.73 -6.29
CA LYS A 292 30.39 -1.62 -6.88
C LYS A 292 31.52 -1.18 -5.95
N ARG A 293 32.71 -0.95 -6.51
CA ARG A 293 33.89 -0.44 -5.80
C ARG A 293 33.54 0.84 -5.02
N GLY A 294 33.95 0.88 -3.75
CA GLY A 294 33.69 2.02 -2.84
C GLY A 294 32.34 1.99 -2.13
N LYS A 295 31.44 1.05 -2.45
CA LYS A 295 30.17 0.91 -1.75
C LYS A 295 30.36 0.10 -0.46
N VAL A 296 30.07 0.73 0.69
CA VAL A 296 30.14 0.09 2.01
C VAL A 296 28.73 -0.15 2.53
N ILE A 297 28.38 -1.42 2.75
CA ILE A 297 27.11 -1.82 3.37
C ILE A 297 27.29 -1.81 4.89
N ARG A 298 26.41 -1.09 5.60
CA ARG A 298 26.41 -0.99 7.07
C ARG A 298 25.06 -1.44 7.62
N PRO A 299 24.82 -2.75 7.80
CA PRO A 299 23.50 -3.30 8.17
C PRO A 299 22.93 -2.68 9.44
N GLY A 300 23.77 -2.48 10.47
CA GLY A 300 23.33 -1.88 11.73
C GLY A 300 22.85 -0.43 11.59
N ALA A 301 23.49 0.37 10.73
CA ALA A 301 23.03 1.73 10.44
C ALA A 301 21.73 1.72 9.61
N ILE A 302 21.56 0.75 8.72
CA ILE A 302 20.33 0.57 7.94
C ILE A 302 19.16 0.25 8.86
N ARG A 303 19.34 -0.66 9.83
CA ARG A 303 18.35 -1.02 10.85
C ARG A 303 17.95 0.19 11.69
N LEU A 304 18.93 0.92 12.23
CA LEU A 304 18.69 2.12 13.03
C LEU A 304 17.95 3.22 12.28
N ASN A 305 18.16 3.32 10.97
CA ASN A 305 17.44 4.26 10.12
C ASN A 305 16.00 3.82 9.79
N GLY A 306 15.56 2.66 10.28
CA GLY A 306 14.23 2.11 10.04
C GLY A 306 14.05 1.57 8.62
N LYS A 307 15.15 1.23 7.93
CA LYS A 307 15.11 0.77 6.53
C LYS A 307 14.96 -0.74 6.40
N CYS A 308 15.17 -1.50 7.47
CA CYS A 308 14.91 -2.93 7.47
C CYS A 308 13.39 -3.21 7.39
N PRO A 309 13.00 -4.26 6.64
CA PRO A 309 11.75 -4.97 6.85
C PRO A 309 11.60 -5.42 8.31
N LEU A 310 10.36 -5.43 8.79
CA LEU A 310 10.06 -6.10 10.07
C LEU A 310 9.88 -7.59 9.79
N THR A 311 10.48 -8.44 10.62
CA THR A 311 10.22 -9.89 10.55
C THR A 311 8.80 -10.21 11.04
N PRO A 312 8.19 -11.35 10.65
CA PRO A 312 6.88 -11.72 11.18
C PRO A 312 6.88 -11.81 12.72
N LEU A 313 7.99 -12.24 13.34
CA LEU A 313 8.19 -12.20 14.79
C LEU A 313 8.08 -10.77 15.36
N GLU A 314 8.79 -9.80 14.77
CA GLU A 314 8.75 -8.39 15.21
C GLU A 314 7.34 -7.80 15.07
N VAL A 315 6.61 -8.17 14.02
CA VAL A 315 5.20 -7.79 13.83
C VAL A 315 4.34 -8.38 14.92
N GLY A 316 4.50 -9.67 15.22
CA GLY A 316 3.71 -10.33 16.27
C GLY A 316 3.96 -9.70 17.65
N LEU A 317 5.23 -9.48 18.01
CA LEU A 317 5.63 -8.80 19.24
C LEU A 317 5.00 -7.41 19.35
N MET A 318 5.07 -6.62 18.27
CA MET A 318 4.47 -5.30 18.21
C MET A 318 2.96 -5.38 18.46
N LEU A 319 2.25 -6.28 17.78
CA LEU A 319 0.79 -6.42 17.91
C LEU A 319 0.38 -6.89 19.32
N ARG A 320 1.09 -7.86 19.90
CA ARG A 320 0.86 -8.29 21.30
C ARG A 320 1.06 -7.11 22.26
N GLY A 321 2.14 -6.34 22.10
CA GLY A 321 2.37 -5.16 22.94
C GLY A 321 1.36 -4.04 22.70
N MET A 322 0.74 -3.98 21.52
CA MET A 322 -0.37 -3.08 21.22
C MET A 322 -1.70 -3.55 21.80
N GLY A 323 -1.74 -4.69 22.49
CA GLY A 323 -2.93 -5.20 23.17
C GLY A 323 -3.79 -6.15 22.34
N PHE A 324 -3.36 -6.54 21.14
CA PHE A 324 -3.98 -7.67 20.42
C PHE A 324 -3.55 -8.97 21.08
N ASP A 325 -4.41 -9.99 21.04
CA ASP A 325 -4.15 -11.29 21.67
C ASP A 325 -4.51 -12.46 20.75
N LYS A 326 -4.42 -13.68 21.28
CA LYS A 326 -4.66 -14.92 20.53
C LYS A 326 -6.08 -15.04 19.96
N SER A 327 -7.03 -14.25 20.47
CA SER A 327 -8.42 -14.19 19.98
C SER A 327 -8.61 -13.21 18.80
N THR A 328 -7.56 -12.48 18.42
CA THR A 328 -7.62 -11.52 17.32
C THR A 328 -7.48 -12.25 15.98
N SER A 329 -8.50 -12.16 15.14
CA SER A 329 -8.43 -12.60 13.75
C SER A 329 -7.55 -11.65 12.93
N ILE A 330 -6.57 -12.21 12.21
CA ILE A 330 -5.64 -11.45 11.38
C ILE A 330 -5.76 -11.91 9.94
N TYR A 331 -5.96 -10.99 9.00
CA TYR A 331 -5.70 -11.24 7.60
C TYR A 331 -4.28 -10.78 7.23
N LEU A 332 -3.44 -11.67 6.73
CA LEU A 332 -2.07 -11.36 6.30
C LEU A 332 -2.01 -11.21 4.78
N ALA A 333 -1.74 -9.99 4.32
CA ALA A 333 -1.47 -9.67 2.94
C ALA A 333 0.06 -9.59 2.71
N SER A 334 0.61 -10.55 1.99
CA SER A 334 2.02 -10.57 1.60
C SER A 334 2.22 -11.33 0.28
N GLY A 335 3.36 -11.08 -0.37
CA GLY A 335 3.92 -12.03 -1.33
C GLY A 335 4.51 -13.26 -0.61
N LYS A 336 5.33 -14.04 -1.33
CA LYS A 336 6.05 -15.17 -0.76
C LYS A 336 7.07 -14.69 0.27
N ILE A 337 6.83 -15.01 1.54
CA ILE A 337 7.70 -14.66 2.66
C ILE A 337 9.02 -15.43 2.55
N TYR A 338 10.14 -14.74 2.76
CA TYR A 338 11.47 -15.37 2.80
C TYR A 338 11.57 -16.33 3.99
N ASP A 339 12.02 -17.57 3.73
CA ASP A 339 12.15 -18.65 4.73
C ASP A 339 10.90 -18.74 5.63
N SER A 340 9.74 -18.91 4.97
CA SER A 340 8.41 -18.79 5.57
C SER A 340 8.25 -19.68 6.79
N ASP A 341 8.70 -20.93 6.73
CA ASP A 341 8.50 -21.92 7.78
C ASP A 341 9.16 -21.47 9.09
N ARG A 342 10.37 -20.90 8.99
CA ARG A 342 11.10 -20.35 10.13
C ARG A 342 10.47 -19.06 10.62
N TYR A 343 10.28 -18.09 9.73
CA TYR A 343 9.94 -16.72 10.14
C TYR A 343 8.48 -16.55 10.52
N MET A 344 7.55 -17.37 9.98
CA MET A 344 6.13 -17.30 10.31
C MET A 344 5.76 -18.00 11.61
N ALA A 345 6.52 -19.01 12.04
CA ALA A 345 6.18 -19.82 13.21
C ALA A 345 5.87 -18.99 14.48
N PRO A 346 6.69 -17.98 14.86
CA PRO A 346 6.38 -17.17 16.04
C PRO A 346 5.14 -16.28 15.87
N LEU A 347 4.85 -15.81 14.65
CA LEU A 347 3.66 -15.00 14.39
C LEU A 347 2.39 -15.84 14.53
N LEU A 348 2.39 -17.06 13.98
CA LEU A 348 1.29 -18.02 14.11
C LEU A 348 1.09 -18.46 15.57
N GLU A 349 2.18 -18.61 16.34
CA GLU A 349 2.10 -18.92 17.77
C GLU A 349 1.41 -17.79 18.57
N MET A 350 1.70 -16.53 18.23
CA MET A 350 1.09 -15.37 18.86
C MET A 350 -0.36 -15.13 18.41
N PHE A 351 -0.69 -15.50 17.17
CA PHE A 351 -1.98 -15.24 16.51
C PHE A 351 -2.45 -16.48 15.72
N PRO A 352 -3.04 -17.48 16.39
CA PRO A 352 -3.44 -18.74 15.74
C PRO A 352 -4.63 -18.58 14.79
N LEU A 353 -5.37 -17.47 14.86
CA LEU A 353 -6.48 -17.14 13.96
C LEU A 353 -6.02 -16.36 12.71
N LEU A 354 -4.72 -16.33 12.44
CA LEU A 354 -4.17 -15.70 11.24
C LEU A 354 -4.60 -16.47 9.99
N GLN A 355 -5.01 -15.72 8.97
CA GLN A 355 -5.48 -16.21 7.69
C GLN A 355 -4.74 -15.49 6.57
N THR A 356 -4.41 -16.22 5.51
CA THR A 356 -3.97 -15.64 4.22
C THR A 356 -5.05 -15.87 3.16
N LYS A 357 -4.93 -15.24 1.99
CA LYS A 357 -5.84 -15.52 0.88
C LYS A 357 -5.85 -17.01 0.50
N GLU A 358 -4.70 -17.68 0.55
CA GLU A 358 -4.54 -19.11 0.27
C GLU A 358 -5.19 -20.00 1.33
N MET A 359 -5.33 -19.53 2.56
CA MET A 359 -6.05 -20.25 3.63
C MET A 359 -7.56 -20.04 3.54
N LEU A 360 -7.99 -18.89 3.03
CA LEU A 360 -9.41 -18.53 2.98
C LEU A 360 -10.12 -18.99 1.70
N ALA A 361 -9.41 -19.15 0.59
CA ALA A 361 -9.96 -19.60 -0.69
C ALA A 361 -9.52 -21.02 -1.03
N SER A 362 -10.38 -21.75 -1.74
CA SER A 362 -10.00 -23.04 -2.30
C SER A 362 -8.98 -22.86 -3.43
N ALA A 363 -8.28 -23.95 -3.78
CA ALA A 363 -7.34 -23.93 -4.90
C ALA A 363 -8.03 -23.56 -6.22
N GLU A 364 -9.27 -24.02 -6.41
CA GLU A 364 -10.10 -23.75 -7.59
C GLU A 364 -10.54 -22.28 -7.66
N GLU A 365 -10.92 -21.70 -6.52
CA GLU A 365 -11.29 -20.28 -6.44
C GLU A 365 -10.11 -19.35 -6.78
N LEU A 366 -8.89 -19.74 -6.36
CA LEU A 366 -7.69 -18.94 -6.61
C LEU A 366 -7.04 -19.20 -7.96
N ALA A 367 -7.23 -20.37 -8.57
CA ALA A 367 -6.56 -20.77 -9.80
C ALA A 367 -6.60 -19.71 -10.93
N PRO A 368 -7.70 -18.96 -11.17
CA PRO A 368 -7.75 -17.91 -12.19
C PRO A 368 -6.80 -16.73 -11.94
N PHE A 369 -6.26 -16.58 -10.73
CA PHE A 369 -5.50 -15.41 -10.29
C PHE A 369 -4.03 -15.71 -9.97
N GLN A 370 -3.64 -16.96 -9.68
CA GLN A 370 -2.35 -17.33 -9.09
C GLN A 370 -1.10 -16.84 -9.86
N ASN A 371 -1.19 -16.62 -11.18
CA ASN A 371 -0.09 -16.14 -12.02
C ASN A 371 -0.16 -14.64 -12.37
N TYR A 372 -1.12 -13.92 -11.80
CA TYR A 372 -1.38 -12.52 -12.09
C TYR A 372 -1.17 -11.68 -10.84
N SER A 373 0.05 -11.17 -10.66
CA SER A 373 0.46 -10.46 -9.45
C SER A 373 -0.43 -9.26 -9.12
N SER A 374 -0.94 -8.55 -10.12
CA SER A 374 -1.85 -7.41 -9.92
C SER A 374 -3.24 -7.85 -9.52
N ARG A 375 -3.76 -8.97 -10.05
CA ARG A 375 -5.06 -9.51 -9.65
C ARG A 375 -5.03 -10.07 -8.23
N MET A 376 -3.96 -10.80 -7.87
CA MET A 376 -3.75 -11.27 -6.49
C MET A 376 -3.63 -10.11 -5.49
N ALA A 377 -2.89 -9.06 -5.86
CA ALA A 377 -2.79 -7.85 -5.03
C ALA A 377 -4.12 -7.08 -4.92
N ALA A 378 -5.00 -7.18 -5.91
CA ALA A 378 -6.34 -6.57 -5.87
C ALA A 378 -7.27 -7.28 -4.87
N ILE A 379 -7.15 -8.61 -4.76
CA ILE A 379 -7.84 -9.38 -3.72
C ILE A 379 -7.37 -8.95 -2.33
N ASP A 380 -6.04 -8.96 -2.11
CA ASP A 380 -5.44 -8.51 -0.85
C ASP A 380 -5.88 -7.06 -0.50
N TYR A 381 -5.96 -6.18 -1.50
CA TYR A 381 -6.38 -4.79 -1.33
C TYR A 381 -7.80 -4.68 -0.74
N THR A 382 -8.77 -5.42 -1.29
CA THR A 382 -10.17 -5.35 -0.83
C THR A 382 -10.35 -5.94 0.56
N VAL A 383 -9.71 -7.07 0.87
CA VAL A 383 -9.76 -7.64 2.22
C VAL A 383 -9.10 -6.70 3.23
N CYS A 384 -8.00 -6.04 2.87
CA CYS A 384 -7.39 -5.04 3.74
C CYS A 384 -8.23 -3.76 3.87
N LEU A 385 -9.01 -3.39 2.85
CA LEU A 385 -9.87 -2.21 2.85
C LEU A 385 -10.98 -2.33 3.88
N HIS A 386 -11.55 -3.53 4.03
CA HIS A 386 -12.70 -3.81 4.89
C HIS A 386 -12.36 -4.26 6.31
N SER A 387 -11.09 -4.27 6.71
CA SER A 387 -10.69 -4.54 8.10
C SER A 387 -10.92 -3.32 9.00
N GLU A 388 -11.10 -3.53 10.29
CA GLU A 388 -11.23 -2.44 11.27
C GLU A 388 -9.90 -1.74 11.54
N VAL A 389 -8.80 -2.49 11.54
CA VAL A 389 -7.45 -1.94 11.70
C VAL A 389 -6.57 -2.45 10.59
N PHE A 390 -5.94 -1.52 9.87
CA PHE A 390 -4.91 -1.86 8.90
C PHE A 390 -3.52 -1.66 9.51
N VAL A 391 -2.60 -2.60 9.29
CA VAL A 391 -1.23 -2.55 9.78
C VAL A 391 -0.31 -2.66 8.58
N THR A 392 0.72 -1.82 8.53
CA THR A 392 1.66 -1.79 7.40
C THR A 392 3.09 -1.83 7.89
N THR A 393 3.90 -2.77 7.42
CA THR A 393 5.32 -2.86 7.83
C THR A 393 6.25 -2.05 6.94
N GLN A 394 5.75 -1.60 5.78
CA GLN A 394 6.52 -0.90 4.77
C GLN A 394 5.66 0.09 3.99
N GLY A 395 6.24 1.24 3.67
CA GLY A 395 5.59 2.23 2.79
C GLY A 395 5.47 1.75 1.35
N GLY A 396 4.89 2.60 0.49
CA GLY A 396 4.75 2.33 -0.94
C GLY A 396 3.35 2.68 -1.45
N ASN A 397 3.10 2.34 -2.71
CA ASN A 397 1.85 2.71 -3.39
C ASN A 397 0.63 1.98 -2.80
N PHE A 398 0.77 0.71 -2.40
CA PHE A 398 -0.31 -0.04 -1.73
C PHE A 398 -0.81 0.69 -0.48
N LEU A 399 0.12 1.07 0.40
CA LEU A 399 -0.18 1.84 1.60
C LEU A 399 -0.89 3.16 1.25
N GLN A 400 -0.36 3.89 0.27
CA GLN A 400 -0.91 5.18 -0.12
C GLN A 400 -2.37 5.10 -0.53
N PHE A 401 -2.73 4.22 -1.46
CA PHE A 401 -4.10 4.08 -1.94
C PHE A 401 -5.05 3.49 -0.90
N LEU A 402 -4.58 2.50 -0.14
CA LEU A 402 -5.43 1.87 0.86
C LEU A 402 -5.76 2.84 1.99
N LEU A 403 -4.80 3.66 2.44
CA LEU A 403 -5.04 4.70 3.43
C LEU A 403 -6.10 5.70 2.99
N GLY A 404 -5.96 6.28 1.79
CA GLY A 404 -6.92 7.27 1.31
C GLY A 404 -8.30 6.65 1.06
N HIS A 405 -8.36 5.42 0.56
CA HIS A 405 -9.63 4.73 0.35
C HIS A 405 -10.34 4.41 1.66
N ARG A 406 -9.60 3.97 2.69
CA ARG A 406 -10.15 3.81 4.04
C ARG A 406 -10.67 5.14 4.59
N ARG A 407 -9.91 6.24 4.46
CA ARG A 407 -10.38 7.58 4.87
C ARG A 407 -11.65 7.99 4.12
N TYR A 408 -11.71 7.71 2.82
CA TYR A 408 -12.87 8.01 1.99
C TYR A 408 -14.12 7.26 2.45
N LEU A 409 -14.01 5.96 2.76
CA LEU A 409 -15.13 5.14 3.21
C LEU A 409 -15.53 5.41 4.68
N TYR A 410 -14.56 5.66 5.55
CA TYR A 410 -14.75 5.73 7.00
C TYR A 410 -14.73 7.18 7.54
N GLY A 411 -15.38 8.09 6.81
CA GLY A 411 -15.70 9.44 7.31
C GLY A 411 -14.49 10.34 7.58
N GLY A 412 -13.40 10.15 6.83
CA GLY A 412 -12.15 10.93 6.92
C GLY A 412 -11.10 10.31 7.83
N HIS A 413 -11.43 9.27 8.60
CA HIS A 413 -10.48 8.55 9.47
C HIS A 413 -10.05 7.24 8.84
N SER A 414 -8.77 6.91 8.92
CA SER A 414 -8.27 5.56 8.64
C SER A 414 -7.51 5.05 9.84
N ARG A 415 -8.10 4.09 10.55
CA ARG A 415 -7.47 3.38 11.66
C ARG A 415 -6.37 2.48 11.12
N THR A 416 -5.17 3.05 11.03
CA THR A 416 -3.98 2.40 10.48
C THR A 416 -2.82 2.51 11.44
N ILE A 417 -2.17 1.37 11.70
CA ILE A 417 -0.95 1.29 12.50
C ILE A 417 0.24 1.37 11.57
N ARG A 418 1.03 2.44 11.72
CA ARG A 418 2.29 2.63 11.01
C ARG A 418 3.45 2.62 12.02
N PRO A 419 4.24 1.54 12.07
CA PRO A 419 5.31 1.41 13.04
C PRO A 419 6.38 2.48 12.86
N ASP A 420 6.84 3.06 13.96
CA ASP A 420 8.10 3.80 13.99
C ASP A 420 9.25 2.79 14.04
N LYS A 421 9.71 2.36 12.86
CA LYS A 421 10.75 1.34 12.74
C LYS A 421 12.08 1.73 13.40
N ARG A 422 12.38 3.03 13.54
CA ARG A 422 13.59 3.50 14.23
C ARG A 422 13.45 3.27 15.73
N LYS A 423 12.30 3.65 16.29
CA LYS A 423 11.98 3.38 17.69
C LYS A 423 11.90 1.89 17.98
N LEU A 424 11.28 1.11 17.09
CA LEU A 424 11.18 -0.34 17.23
C LEU A 424 12.55 -1.02 17.21
N ALA A 425 13.49 -0.58 16.36
CA ALA A 425 14.85 -1.13 16.34
C ALA A 425 15.51 -1.05 17.73
N LEU A 426 15.36 0.08 18.43
CA LEU A 426 15.88 0.27 19.79
C LEU A 426 15.14 -0.59 20.81
N LEU A 427 13.81 -0.70 20.70
CA LEU A 427 12.99 -1.47 21.64
C LEU A 427 13.23 -2.98 21.51
N PHE A 428 13.42 -3.48 20.29
CA PHE A 428 13.66 -4.89 20.01
C PHE A 428 15.07 -5.35 20.39
N ASP A 429 16.05 -4.44 20.45
CA ASP A 429 17.42 -4.75 20.89
C ASP A 429 17.60 -4.62 22.42
N ASN A 430 16.66 -3.97 23.12
CA ASN A 430 16.75 -3.76 24.56
C ASN A 430 16.23 -4.96 25.37
N LEU A 431 17.12 -5.92 25.65
CA LEU A 431 16.81 -7.09 26.46
C LEU A 431 16.51 -6.78 27.93
N ASN A 432 16.83 -5.59 28.44
CA ASN A 432 16.50 -5.21 29.82
C ASN A 432 15.07 -4.65 29.97
N ASN A 433 14.34 -4.55 28.87
CA ASN A 433 12.98 -4.04 28.87
C ASN A 433 12.00 -5.13 29.33
N GLY A 434 11.29 -4.90 30.43
CA GLY A 434 10.21 -5.79 30.89
C GLY A 434 8.92 -5.58 30.07
N TRP A 435 8.00 -6.57 30.13
CA TRP A 435 6.77 -6.57 29.34
C TRP A 435 5.93 -5.31 29.55
N LYS A 436 5.74 -4.91 30.81
CA LYS A 436 4.96 -3.70 31.17
C LYS A 436 5.46 -2.44 30.45
N ASN A 437 6.77 -2.23 30.37
CA ASN A 437 7.33 -1.05 29.69
C ASN A 437 7.25 -1.21 28.17
N PHE A 438 7.52 -2.40 27.63
CA PHE A 438 7.35 -2.69 26.20
C PHE A 438 5.91 -2.42 25.74
N LYS A 439 4.91 -2.96 26.45
CA LYS A 439 3.47 -2.73 26.21
C LYS A 439 3.13 -1.24 26.21
N ARG A 440 3.56 -0.49 27.23
CA ARG A 440 3.35 0.97 27.30
C ARG A 440 3.91 1.70 26.07
N GLN A 441 5.11 1.34 25.60
CA GLN A 441 5.70 1.95 24.40
C GLN A 441 4.90 1.62 23.15
N MET A 442 4.40 0.38 23.02
CA MET A 442 3.58 -0.05 21.89
C MET A 442 2.22 0.65 21.87
N LEU A 443 1.56 0.78 23.03
CA LEU A 443 0.30 1.53 23.16
C LEU A 443 0.47 3.01 22.77
N ASN A 444 1.61 3.63 23.12
CA ASN A 444 1.92 5.00 22.69
C ASN A 444 2.10 5.10 21.16
N ILE A 445 2.79 4.13 20.53
CA ILE A 445 2.93 4.07 19.07
C ILE A 445 1.55 3.90 18.39
N ARG A 446 0.68 3.06 18.97
CA ARG A 446 -0.69 2.86 18.49
C ARG A 446 -1.52 4.14 18.59
N GLY A 447 -1.50 4.82 19.73
CA GLY A 447 -2.22 6.09 19.94
C GLY A 447 -1.77 7.18 18.95
N HIS A 448 -0.47 7.31 18.72
CA HIS A 448 0.08 8.24 17.72
C HIS A 448 -0.29 7.87 16.28
N SER A 449 -0.46 6.58 15.99
CA SER A 449 -0.91 6.14 14.67
C SER A 449 -2.39 6.48 14.45
N ASP A 450 -3.22 6.28 15.47
CA ASP A 450 -4.66 6.57 15.44
C ASP A 450 -4.93 8.08 15.31
N SER A 451 -4.12 8.95 15.96
CA SER A 451 -4.22 10.40 15.80
C SER A 451 -3.88 10.88 14.39
N LYS A 452 -3.04 10.13 13.66
CA LYS A 452 -2.72 10.36 12.24
C LYS A 452 -3.75 9.76 11.28
N GLY A 453 -4.76 9.06 11.81
CA GLY A 453 -5.85 8.51 11.02
C GLY A 453 -6.63 9.58 10.27
N MET A 454 -6.73 10.79 10.84
CA MET A 454 -7.29 11.99 10.23
C MET A 454 -6.19 13.00 9.93
N GLU A 455 -5.90 13.22 8.66
CA GLU A 455 -4.96 14.24 8.20
C GLU A 455 -5.50 14.90 6.93
N MET A 456 -5.38 16.22 6.85
CA MET A 456 -5.72 17.00 5.66
C MET A 456 -4.56 16.98 4.67
N LYS A 457 -4.89 16.98 3.38
CA LYS A 457 -3.89 17.08 2.31
C LYS A 457 -3.17 18.43 2.38
N ARG A 458 -1.84 18.42 2.39
CA ARG A 458 -1.02 19.61 2.13
C ARG A 458 -0.71 19.71 0.61
N PRO A 459 -0.26 20.86 0.09
CA PRO A 459 -0.09 21.06 -1.36
C PRO A 459 0.68 19.94 -2.07
N ASN A 460 1.80 19.50 -1.49
CA ASN A 460 2.67 18.45 -2.05
C ASN A 460 2.31 17.02 -1.62
N ASP A 461 1.31 16.85 -0.75
CA ASP A 461 0.86 15.53 -0.35
C ASP A 461 0.00 14.89 -1.46
N SER A 462 0.03 13.57 -1.53
CA SER A 462 -0.77 12.83 -2.50
C SER A 462 -2.24 12.81 -2.13
N ILE A 463 -3.10 13.17 -3.09
CA ILE A 463 -4.55 13.05 -2.96
C ILE A 463 -5.03 11.61 -2.74
N TYR A 464 -4.24 10.62 -3.18
CA TYR A 464 -4.57 9.19 -3.01
C TYR A 464 -4.36 8.71 -1.57
N SER A 465 -3.56 9.42 -0.77
CA SER A 465 -3.42 9.18 0.67
C SER A 465 -4.33 10.09 1.49
N PHE A 466 -4.52 11.32 1.04
CA PHE A 466 -5.23 12.38 1.76
C PHE A 466 -6.39 12.88 0.90
N PRO A 467 -7.57 12.25 0.96
CA PRO A 467 -8.72 12.65 0.15
C PRO A 467 -9.38 13.96 0.64
N CYS A 468 -9.14 14.39 1.89
CA CYS A 468 -9.72 15.63 2.42
C CYS A 468 -8.81 16.84 2.13
N PRO A 469 -9.34 17.98 1.65
CA PRO A 469 -10.75 18.26 1.37
C PRO A 469 -11.18 17.97 -0.09
N ASP A 470 -10.26 17.61 -0.99
CA ASP A 470 -10.53 17.60 -2.43
C ASP A 470 -11.60 16.59 -2.89
N CYS A 471 -11.71 15.44 -2.21
CA CYS A 471 -12.62 14.34 -2.56
C CYS A 471 -13.77 14.15 -1.56
N MET A 472 -13.86 15.00 -0.52
CA MET A 472 -14.78 14.82 0.61
C MET A 472 -15.29 16.16 1.14
N CYS A 473 -16.50 16.19 1.67
CA CYS A 473 -17.15 17.38 2.21
C CYS A 473 -17.42 17.21 3.69
N LYS A 474 -17.47 18.32 4.43
CA LYS A 474 -17.94 18.28 5.81
C LYS A 474 -19.43 17.96 5.86
N VAL A 475 -19.84 17.20 6.88
CA VAL A 475 -21.26 16.97 7.16
C VAL A 475 -21.81 18.18 7.91
N ASN A 476 -22.78 18.89 7.31
CA ASN A 476 -23.47 20.00 7.98
C ASN A 476 -24.41 19.44 9.06
N LYS A 477 -24.26 19.87 10.31
CA LYS A 477 -25.07 19.40 11.44
C LYS A 477 -26.56 19.82 11.40
N THR A 478 -26.97 20.63 10.43
CA THR A 478 -28.30 21.27 10.38
C THR A 478 -29.32 20.58 9.46
N GLU A 479 -28.93 19.58 8.65
CA GLU A 479 -29.87 18.92 7.72
C GLU A 479 -30.49 17.61 8.27
N ASP A 480 -29.87 16.97 9.26
CA ASP A 480 -30.39 15.71 9.84
C ASP A 480 -31.60 15.90 10.78
N SER A 481 -31.93 17.13 11.18
CA SER A 481 -33.11 17.42 12.01
C SER A 481 -34.39 17.64 11.21
N ARG A 482 -34.35 17.62 9.87
CA ARG A 482 -35.54 17.79 9.01
C ARG A 482 -36.03 16.49 8.35
N SER A 483 -35.21 15.45 8.32
CA SER A 483 -35.58 14.13 7.78
C SER A 483 -36.21 13.19 8.82
N SER A 484 -36.16 13.55 10.11
CA SER A 484 -36.66 12.74 11.22
C SER A 484 -38.05 13.16 11.76
N SER A 485 -38.67 14.20 11.19
CA SER A 485 -39.99 14.71 11.62
C SER A 485 -41.13 14.50 10.62
N ALA A 486 -40.94 13.69 9.57
CA ALA A 486 -41.94 13.46 8.54
C ALA A 486 -42.26 11.96 8.33
N SER A 487 -42.60 11.26 9.41
CA SER A 487 -43.21 9.92 9.34
C SER A 487 -43.73 9.45 10.70
N SER A 488 -44.78 10.10 11.20
CA SER A 488 -45.70 9.47 12.18
C SER A 488 -47.07 10.16 12.14
N ALA A 489 -47.93 9.66 11.26
CA ALA A 489 -49.37 9.77 11.43
C ALA A 489 -49.95 8.35 11.36
N PRO A 490 -50.67 7.88 12.40
CA PRO A 490 -51.29 6.56 12.38
C PRO A 490 -52.62 6.63 11.62
N ALA A 491 -52.84 5.68 10.71
CA ALA A 491 -54.16 5.45 10.13
C ALA A 491 -54.95 4.56 11.10
N TYR A 492 -56.06 5.08 11.58
CA TYR A 492 -57.18 4.32 12.15
C TYR A 492 -58.19 4.01 11.04
N ASP A 493 -58.90 2.90 11.26
CA ASP A 493 -59.98 2.23 10.51
C ASP A 493 -59.59 1.29 9.37
#